data_AF-A0A380E5P4-F1
#
_entry.id   AF-A0A380E5P4-F1
#
_cell.length_a   1.000
_cell.length_b   1.000
_cell.length_c   1.000
_cell.angle_alpha   90.00
_cell.angle_beta   90.00
_cell.angle_gamma   90.00
#
_symmetry.space_group_name_H-M   'P 1'
#
loop_
_entity.id
_entity.type
_entity.pdbx_description
1 polymer ?
#
loop_
_entity_poly.entity_id
_entity_poly.type
_entity_poly.pdbx_seq_one_letter_code
_entity_poly.pdbx_strand_id
1 'polypeptide(L)'
;MVHNKNNTILKMIKGEETTHTPVWFMRQAGRSQPEYRKLKEKYSLFDITHQPELCAYVTHLPVDNYHTDAAILYKDIMTPLKPIGVDVEIKSGIGPVIHNPIKTIQDVEKLSQIDPERDVPYVLDTIKLLTEEKLNVPLIGFTGAPFTLASYMIEGGPSKNYNFTKAMMYRDEATWFALMNHLVDVSVKYVTAQVEAGAELIQIFDSWVGALNVEDYRRYIKPHMIRLISEVKEKHDVPVIYSV
;
A
#
# COMPACT_ATOMS: atom_id res chain seq x y z
N MET A 1 -16.65 -26.97 1.77
CA MET A 1 -17.94 -26.24 1.74
C MET A 1 -17.74 -25.03 0.86
N VAL A 2 -18.56 -24.85 -0.18
CA VAL A 2 -18.54 -23.61 -0.97
C VAL A 2 -19.08 -22.51 -0.05
N HIS A 3 -18.20 -21.73 0.57
CA HIS A 3 -18.64 -20.48 1.20
C HIS A 3 -19.06 -19.55 0.07
N ASN A 4 -20.35 -19.23 0.00
CA ASN A 4 -20.82 -18.20 -0.93
C ASN A 4 -20.07 -16.91 -0.63
N LYS A 5 -19.30 -16.44 -1.61
CA LYS A 5 -18.49 -15.23 -1.48
C LYS A 5 -19.39 -14.00 -1.32
N ASN A 6 -19.15 -13.20 -0.28
CA ASN A 6 -19.84 -11.95 -0.04
C ASN A 6 -19.20 -10.82 -0.87
N ASN A 7 -19.77 -10.53 -2.04
CA ASN A 7 -19.30 -9.48 -2.94
C ASN A 7 -19.97 -8.11 -2.72
N THR A 8 -20.56 -7.85 -1.54
CA THR A 8 -21.37 -6.63 -1.28
C THR A 8 -20.59 -5.35 -1.56
N ILE A 9 -19.30 -5.27 -1.17
CA ILE A 9 -18.46 -4.10 -1.44
C ILE A 9 -18.25 -3.85 -2.93
N LEU A 10 -18.01 -4.90 -3.73
CA LEU A 10 -17.80 -4.78 -5.17
C LEU A 10 -19.07 -4.31 -5.88
N LYS A 11 -20.23 -4.83 -5.46
CA LYS A 11 -21.54 -4.42 -5.97
C LYS A 11 -21.84 -2.94 -5.66
N MET A 12 -21.63 -2.52 -4.41
CA MET A 12 -21.85 -1.13 -4.02
C MET A 12 -20.98 -0.17 -4.84
N ILE A 13 -19.70 -0.49 -5.06
CA ILE A 13 -18.80 0.36 -5.86
C ILE A 13 -19.29 0.52 -7.31
N LYS A 14 -19.90 -0.52 -7.87
CA LYS A 14 -20.49 -0.49 -9.22
C LYS A 14 -21.85 0.23 -9.26
N GLY A 15 -22.37 0.68 -8.13
CA GLY A 15 -23.70 1.29 -8.02
C GLY A 15 -24.84 0.28 -8.12
N GLU A 16 -24.56 -1.01 -7.91
CA GLU A 16 -25.57 -2.07 -7.88
C GLU A 16 -26.32 -2.07 -6.53
N GLU A 17 -27.55 -2.58 -6.54
CA GLU A 17 -28.36 -2.74 -5.31
C GLU A 17 -27.73 -3.79 -4.39
N THR A 18 -27.62 -3.46 -3.11
CA THR A 18 -27.10 -4.35 -2.06
C THR A 18 -28.08 -4.52 -0.92
N THR A 19 -28.03 -5.67 -0.23
CA THR A 19 -28.92 -5.96 0.91
C THR A 19 -28.56 -5.17 2.16
N HIS A 20 -27.34 -4.64 2.23
CA HIS A 20 -26.83 -3.77 3.29
C HIS A 20 -25.66 -2.92 2.77
N THR A 21 -25.26 -1.92 3.54
CA THR A 21 -24.05 -1.14 3.30
C THR A 21 -22.83 -1.93 3.77
N PRO A 22 -21.86 -2.24 2.89
CA PRO A 22 -20.65 -2.98 3.24
C PRO A 22 -19.75 -2.16 4.17
N VAL A 23 -19.15 -2.82 5.16
CA VAL A 23 -18.28 -2.20 6.15
C VAL A 23 -16.96 -2.96 6.29
N TRP A 24 -15.87 -2.21 6.30
CA TRP A 24 -14.54 -2.66 6.71
C TRP A 24 -13.81 -1.47 7.36
N PHE A 25 -12.74 -1.71 8.11
CA PHE A 25 -12.05 -0.64 8.82
C PHE A 25 -10.56 -0.56 8.45
N MET A 26 -10.05 0.66 8.24
CA MET A 26 -8.60 0.87 8.17
C MET A 26 -7.96 0.42 9.48
N ARG A 27 -6.86 -0.33 9.39
CA ARG A 27 -6.18 -0.97 10.53
C ARG A 27 -7.08 -1.94 11.32
N GLN A 28 -8.04 -2.58 10.65
CA GLN A 28 -8.89 -3.62 11.28
C GLN A 28 -8.08 -4.77 11.87
N ALA A 29 -6.97 -5.14 11.24
CA ALA A 29 -6.01 -6.09 11.76
C ALA A 29 -4.90 -5.35 12.53
N GLY A 30 -4.72 -5.65 13.81
CA GLY A 30 -3.67 -5.04 14.61
C GLY A 30 -3.86 -5.10 16.12
N ARG A 31 -3.26 -4.15 16.82
CA ARG A 31 -3.08 -4.16 18.28
C ARG A 31 -4.38 -4.14 19.09
N SER A 32 -5.53 -3.81 18.48
CA SER A 32 -6.85 -3.91 19.11
C SER A 32 -7.21 -5.37 19.44
N GLN A 33 -6.75 -6.33 18.64
CA GLN A 33 -7.12 -7.73 18.75
C GLN A 33 -6.19 -8.49 19.73
N PRO A 34 -6.74 -9.21 20.73
CA PRO A 34 -5.95 -10.05 21.64
C PRO A 34 -5.10 -11.11 20.92
N GLU A 35 -5.62 -11.71 19.87
CA GLU A 35 -4.97 -12.76 19.07
C GLU A 35 -3.73 -12.21 18.37
N TYR A 36 -3.84 -11.01 17.78
CA TYR A 36 -2.70 -10.33 17.17
C TYR A 36 -1.63 -9.98 18.22
N ARG A 37 -2.04 -9.51 19.42
CA ARG A 37 -1.07 -9.22 20.51
C ARG A 37 -0.32 -10.49 20.94
N LYS A 38 -1.02 -11.61 21.12
CA LYS A 38 -0.39 -12.91 21.42
C LYS A 38 0.55 -13.38 20.30
N LEU A 39 0.20 -13.12 19.04
CA LEU A 39 1.09 -13.45 17.91
C LEU A 39 2.38 -12.60 17.95
N LYS A 40 2.25 -11.31 18.27
CA LYS A 40 3.38 -10.37 18.39
C LYS A 40 4.32 -10.65 19.57
N GLU A 41 3.91 -11.45 20.56
CA GLU A 41 4.79 -11.93 21.63
C GLU A 41 5.77 -13.00 21.11
N LYS A 42 5.42 -13.70 20.02
CA LYS A 42 6.21 -14.80 19.45
C LYS A 42 6.95 -14.40 18.17
N TYR A 43 6.36 -13.52 17.37
CA TYR A 43 6.84 -13.17 16.04
C TYR A 43 7.10 -11.67 15.93
N SER A 44 8.20 -11.31 15.27
CA SER A 44 8.49 -9.92 14.93
C SER A 44 7.50 -9.39 13.89
N LEU A 45 7.51 -8.07 13.64
CA LEU A 45 6.68 -7.53 12.57
C LEU A 45 7.11 -8.09 11.21
N PHE A 46 8.43 -8.23 11.03
CA PHE A 46 9.02 -8.80 9.82
C PHE A 46 8.54 -10.24 9.59
N ASP A 47 8.59 -11.09 10.62
CA ASP A 47 8.15 -12.49 10.53
C ASP A 47 6.68 -12.57 10.08
N ILE A 48 5.81 -11.77 10.70
CA ILE A 48 4.38 -11.76 10.38
C ILE A 48 4.13 -11.31 8.94
N THR A 49 4.85 -10.31 8.44
CA THR A 49 4.64 -9.77 7.08
C THR A 49 5.36 -10.55 5.99
N HIS A 50 6.32 -11.43 6.32
CA HIS A 50 7.11 -12.20 5.35
C HIS A 50 6.78 -13.70 5.35
N GLN A 51 6.00 -14.20 6.30
CA GLN A 51 5.48 -15.57 6.30
C GLN A 51 4.01 -15.56 5.84
N PRO A 52 3.69 -16.08 4.64
CA PRO A 52 2.35 -15.96 4.06
C PRO A 52 1.23 -16.48 4.96
N GLU A 53 1.45 -17.58 5.68
CA GLU A 53 0.47 -18.15 6.60
C GLU A 53 0.15 -17.24 7.80
N LEU A 54 1.18 -16.62 8.39
CA LEU A 54 1.00 -15.67 9.50
C LEU A 54 0.31 -14.39 9.01
N CYS A 55 0.73 -13.90 7.84
CA CYS A 55 0.17 -12.72 7.22
C CYS A 55 -1.32 -12.92 6.87
N ALA A 56 -1.64 -14.07 6.28
CA ALA A 56 -3.01 -14.46 5.95
C ALA A 56 -3.86 -14.60 7.23
N TYR A 57 -3.34 -15.25 8.27
CA TYR A 57 -4.02 -15.35 9.57
C TYR A 57 -4.35 -13.96 10.15
N VAL A 58 -3.40 -13.04 10.16
CA VAL A 58 -3.61 -11.66 10.65
C VAL A 58 -4.61 -10.89 9.79
N THR A 59 -4.55 -11.05 8.46
CA THR A 59 -5.48 -10.41 7.52
C THR A 59 -6.91 -10.92 7.70
N HIS A 60 -7.08 -12.21 7.98
CA HIS A 60 -8.37 -12.88 8.12
C HIS A 60 -9.08 -12.58 9.45
N LEU A 61 -8.32 -12.40 10.54
CA LEU A 61 -8.83 -12.19 11.90
C LEU A 61 -10.04 -11.23 12.04
N PRO A 62 -10.04 -10.04 11.41
CA PRO A 62 -11.18 -9.12 11.49
C PRO A 62 -12.44 -9.63 10.77
N VAL A 63 -12.28 -10.40 9.70
CA VAL A 63 -13.41 -11.02 8.97
C VAL A 63 -14.09 -12.06 9.86
N ASP A 64 -13.31 -12.87 10.57
CA ASP A 64 -13.85 -13.85 11.53
C ASP A 64 -14.52 -13.17 12.73
N ASN A 65 -13.85 -12.18 13.33
CA ASN A 65 -14.28 -11.60 14.59
C ASN A 65 -15.43 -10.59 14.43
N TYR A 66 -15.48 -9.88 13.30
CA TYR A 66 -16.37 -8.74 13.10
C TYR A 66 -17.24 -8.85 11.84
N HIS A 67 -17.06 -9.89 11.03
CA HIS A 67 -17.83 -10.12 9.79
C HIS A 67 -17.80 -8.94 8.82
N THR A 68 -16.64 -8.29 8.68
CA THR A 68 -16.42 -7.20 7.72
C THR A 68 -16.58 -7.68 6.27
N ASP A 69 -17.10 -6.82 5.40
CA ASP A 69 -17.38 -7.10 3.98
C ASP A 69 -16.17 -7.10 3.05
N ALA A 70 -15.00 -6.81 3.59
CA ALA A 70 -13.73 -6.89 2.90
C ALA A 70 -12.59 -7.17 3.87
N ALA A 71 -11.54 -7.82 3.37
CA ALA A 71 -10.26 -7.91 4.05
C ALA A 71 -9.28 -6.92 3.41
N ILE A 72 -8.48 -6.22 4.21
CA ILE A 72 -7.35 -5.43 3.73
C ILE A 72 -6.07 -6.19 4.05
N LEU A 73 -5.25 -6.42 3.03
CA LEU A 73 -4.00 -7.14 3.15
C LEU A 73 -3.14 -6.56 4.29
N TYR A 74 -2.67 -7.41 5.20
CA TYR A 74 -1.80 -6.96 6.29
C TYR A 74 -0.34 -6.88 5.81
N LYS A 75 0.13 -5.69 5.43
CA LYS A 75 1.55 -5.49 5.10
C LYS A 75 2.01 -4.07 5.43
N ASP A 76 3.30 -3.81 5.28
CA ASP A 76 3.85 -2.47 5.42
C ASP A 76 3.74 -1.69 4.10
N ILE A 77 3.56 -0.36 4.19
CA ILE A 77 3.48 0.51 3.01
C ILE A 77 4.84 0.70 2.33
N MET A 78 5.94 0.49 3.07
CA MET A 78 7.32 0.63 2.62
C MET A 78 7.86 -0.63 1.95
N THR A 79 7.09 -1.72 1.93
CA THR A 79 7.45 -3.00 1.29
C THR A 79 8.11 -2.85 -0.09
N PRO A 80 7.59 -2.04 -1.05
CA PRO A 80 8.21 -1.92 -2.37
C PRO A 80 9.50 -1.09 -2.40
N LEU A 81 9.87 -0.39 -1.31
CA LEU A 81 11.02 0.52 -1.32
C LEU A 81 12.37 -0.20 -1.20
N LYS A 82 12.45 -1.25 -0.37
CA LYS A 82 13.70 -2.00 -0.21
C LYS A 82 14.18 -2.65 -1.51
N PRO A 83 13.31 -3.29 -2.31
CA PRO A 83 13.67 -3.81 -3.63
C PRO A 83 14.23 -2.79 -4.63
N ILE A 84 13.83 -1.52 -4.52
CA ILE A 84 14.27 -0.47 -5.44
C ILE A 84 15.54 0.26 -4.97
N GLY A 85 16.18 -0.24 -3.91
CA GLY A 85 17.46 0.29 -3.39
C GLY A 85 17.33 1.28 -2.24
N VAL A 86 16.17 1.41 -1.61
CA VAL A 86 15.99 2.25 -0.42
C VAL A 86 16.30 1.44 0.84
N ASP A 87 17.26 1.90 1.64
CA ASP A 87 17.63 1.29 2.92
C ASP A 87 16.67 1.73 4.01
N VAL A 88 15.51 1.07 4.06
CA VAL A 88 14.45 1.30 5.05
C VAL A 88 14.53 0.31 6.21
N GLU A 89 14.52 0.85 7.43
CA GLU A 89 14.44 0.10 8.68
C GLU A 89 13.20 0.54 9.48
N ILE A 90 12.35 -0.41 9.88
CA ILE A 90 11.20 -0.12 10.76
C ILE A 90 11.66 -0.19 12.23
N LYS A 91 11.91 0.97 12.84
CA LYS A 91 12.32 1.06 14.24
C LYS A 91 11.11 1.12 15.18
N SER A 92 11.13 0.29 16.22
CA SER A 92 10.06 0.27 17.23
C SER A 92 9.90 1.64 17.90
N GLY A 93 8.67 2.15 17.94
CA GLY A 93 8.34 3.45 18.54
C GLY A 93 8.70 4.68 17.70
N ILE A 94 9.46 4.51 16.61
CA ILE A 94 9.87 5.61 15.71
C ILE A 94 9.13 5.51 14.37
N GLY A 95 9.01 4.29 13.81
CA GLY A 95 8.48 4.06 12.48
C GLY A 95 9.60 3.83 11.45
N PRO A 96 9.33 4.03 10.14
CA PRO A 96 10.33 3.86 9.10
C PRO A 96 11.43 4.92 9.20
N VAL A 97 12.67 4.46 9.11
CA VAL A 97 13.88 5.29 9.01
C VAL A 97 14.59 4.89 7.72
N ILE A 98 15.00 5.89 6.93
CA ILE A 98 15.69 5.69 5.66
C ILE A 98 17.13 6.19 5.81
N HIS A 99 18.09 5.28 5.62
CA HIS A 99 19.51 5.54 5.84
C HIS A 99 20.19 6.23 4.65
N ASN A 100 19.59 6.14 3.45
CA ASN A 100 20.05 6.77 2.22
C ASN A 100 18.98 7.70 1.61
N PRO A 101 18.64 8.82 2.27
CA PRO A 101 17.58 9.70 1.81
C PRO A 101 17.92 10.36 0.46
N ILE A 102 16.91 10.57 -0.38
CA ILE A 102 17.03 11.22 -1.69
C ILE A 102 17.27 12.71 -1.49
N LYS A 103 18.36 13.21 -2.07
CA LYS A 103 18.71 14.65 -2.04
C LYS A 103 18.92 15.25 -3.41
N THR A 104 19.25 14.42 -4.39
CA THR A 104 19.64 14.84 -5.74
C THR A 104 19.07 13.90 -6.79
N ILE A 105 19.07 14.34 -8.05
CA ILE A 105 18.67 13.50 -9.18
C ILE A 105 19.54 12.24 -9.30
N GLN A 106 20.83 12.31 -8.97
CA GLN A 106 21.72 11.15 -8.96
C GLN A 106 21.32 10.09 -7.94
N ASP A 107 20.61 10.47 -6.87
CA ASP A 107 20.08 9.51 -5.91
C ASP A 107 18.85 8.78 -6.48
N VAL A 108 18.04 9.48 -7.29
CA VAL A 108 16.91 8.88 -8.02
C VAL A 108 17.39 7.94 -9.12
N GLU A 109 18.44 8.32 -9.86
CA GLU A 109 19.02 7.53 -10.94
C GLU A 109 19.61 6.18 -10.47
N LYS A 110 19.95 6.07 -9.18
CA LYS A 110 20.43 4.81 -8.57
C LYS A 110 19.30 3.85 -8.22
N LEU A 111 18.04 4.30 -8.21
CA LEU A 111 16.91 3.45 -7.86
C LEU A 111 16.66 2.41 -8.96
N SER A 112 16.54 1.15 -8.57
CA SER A 112 16.16 0.06 -9.48
C SER A 112 14.65 0.01 -9.69
N GLN A 113 14.23 -0.73 -10.71
CA GLN A 113 12.82 -1.08 -10.88
C GLN A 113 12.48 -2.30 -10.04
N ILE A 114 11.25 -2.37 -9.53
CA ILE A 114 10.74 -3.56 -8.83
C ILE A 114 10.38 -4.67 -9.82
N ASP A 115 10.67 -5.91 -9.44
CA ASP A 115 10.15 -7.14 -10.01
C ASP A 115 9.36 -7.86 -8.91
N PRO A 116 8.01 -7.74 -8.88
CA PRO A 116 7.23 -8.23 -7.74
C PRO A 116 7.34 -9.73 -7.48
N GLU A 117 7.49 -10.55 -8.52
CA GLU A 117 7.61 -12.01 -8.37
C GLU A 117 8.93 -12.39 -7.72
N ARG A 118 10.02 -11.68 -8.07
CA ARG A 118 11.34 -11.90 -7.47
C ARG A 118 11.46 -11.27 -6.09
N ASP A 119 11.01 -10.03 -5.96
CA ASP A 119 11.38 -9.16 -4.85
C ASP A 119 10.41 -9.24 -3.66
N VAL A 120 9.14 -9.55 -3.92
CA VAL A 120 8.09 -9.64 -2.90
C VAL A 120 7.17 -10.85 -3.10
N PRO A 121 7.70 -12.07 -3.38
CA PRO A 121 6.88 -13.26 -3.61
C PRO A 121 5.97 -13.56 -2.42
N TYR A 122 6.45 -13.33 -1.20
CA TYR A 122 5.69 -13.53 0.05
C TYR A 122 4.39 -12.70 0.09
N VAL A 123 4.35 -11.51 -0.53
CA VAL A 123 3.13 -10.71 -0.65
C VAL A 123 2.14 -11.41 -1.60
N LEU A 124 2.64 -11.86 -2.76
CA LEU A 124 1.81 -12.51 -3.77
C LEU A 124 1.27 -13.85 -3.26
N ASP A 125 2.11 -14.63 -2.58
CA ASP A 125 1.73 -15.90 -1.95
C ASP A 125 0.68 -15.70 -0.85
N THR A 126 0.79 -14.62 -0.07
CA THR A 126 -0.23 -14.26 0.93
C THR A 126 -1.58 -13.96 0.25
N ILE A 127 -1.56 -13.18 -0.84
CA ILE A 127 -2.78 -12.83 -1.59
C ILE A 127 -3.44 -14.10 -2.11
N LYS A 128 -2.68 -14.96 -2.80
CA LYS A 128 -3.18 -16.25 -3.33
C LYS A 128 -3.80 -17.11 -2.23
N LEU A 129 -3.06 -17.32 -1.14
CA LEU A 129 -3.54 -18.10 0.01
C LEU A 129 -4.86 -17.53 0.58
N LEU A 130 -4.93 -16.20 0.73
CA LEU A 130 -6.12 -15.53 1.20
C LEU A 130 -7.31 -15.72 0.26
N THR A 131 -7.12 -15.52 -1.04
CA THR A 131 -8.20 -15.48 -2.02
C THR A 131 -8.67 -16.87 -2.46
N GLU A 132 -7.79 -17.87 -2.44
CA GLU A 132 -8.10 -19.23 -2.85
C GLU A 132 -8.61 -20.10 -1.70
N GLU A 133 -8.12 -19.88 -0.47
CA GLU A 133 -8.35 -20.83 0.63
C GLU A 133 -9.02 -20.25 1.88
N LYS A 134 -8.84 -18.95 2.17
CA LYS A 134 -9.24 -18.39 3.48
C LYS A 134 -10.47 -17.50 3.40
N LEU A 135 -10.47 -16.51 2.50
CA LEU A 135 -11.46 -15.45 2.48
C LEU A 135 -12.73 -15.85 1.74
N ASN A 136 -13.86 -15.47 2.34
CA ASN A 136 -15.17 -15.43 1.70
C ASN A 136 -15.61 -13.99 1.37
N VAL A 137 -14.73 -13.00 1.50
CA VAL A 137 -14.96 -11.59 1.18
C VAL A 137 -13.85 -11.09 0.24
N PRO A 138 -14.09 -10.02 -0.55
CA PRO A 138 -13.07 -9.43 -1.39
C PRO A 138 -11.81 -9.00 -0.63
N LEU A 139 -10.66 -9.28 -1.21
CA LEU A 139 -9.37 -8.82 -0.71
C LEU A 139 -8.99 -7.47 -1.34
N ILE A 140 -8.73 -6.49 -0.47
CA ILE A 140 -8.17 -5.20 -0.82
C ILE A 140 -6.63 -5.33 -0.77
N GLY A 141 -5.98 -5.24 -1.92
CA GLY A 141 -4.55 -4.98 -2.05
C GLY A 141 -4.28 -3.47 -1.89
N PHE A 142 -3.02 -3.09 -1.67
CA PHE A 142 -2.73 -1.65 -1.52
C PHE A 142 -1.29 -1.25 -1.84
N THR A 143 -1.09 0.03 -2.07
CA THR A 143 0.21 0.68 -2.14
C THR A 143 0.19 2.06 -1.47
N GLY A 144 1.37 2.60 -1.16
CA GLY A 144 1.49 4.02 -0.83
C GLY A 144 1.46 4.87 -2.08
N ALA A 145 0.85 6.05 -1.98
CA ALA A 145 0.89 7.03 -3.05
C ALA A 145 2.32 7.56 -3.25
N PRO A 146 2.69 7.96 -4.49
CA PRO A 146 4.01 8.50 -4.78
C PRO A 146 4.44 9.65 -3.86
N PHE A 147 3.54 10.59 -3.53
CA PHE A 147 3.87 11.71 -2.62
C PHE A 147 4.26 11.21 -1.22
N THR A 148 3.46 10.32 -0.66
CA THR A 148 3.68 9.75 0.67
C THR A 148 4.98 8.94 0.73
N LEU A 149 5.28 8.14 -0.30
CA LEU A 149 6.53 7.37 -0.40
C LEU A 149 7.75 8.31 -0.60
N ALA A 150 7.65 9.27 -1.51
CA ALA A 150 8.68 10.29 -1.73
C ALA A 150 8.99 11.08 -0.45
N SER A 151 7.95 11.43 0.32
CA SER A 151 8.11 12.13 1.59
C SER A 151 8.96 11.33 2.58
N TYR A 152 8.71 10.02 2.72
CA TYR A 152 9.60 9.18 3.53
C TYR A 152 11.03 9.20 3.00
N MET A 153 11.19 8.97 1.69
CA MET A 153 12.49 8.86 1.02
C MET A 153 13.33 10.14 1.11
N ILE A 154 12.70 11.32 1.13
CA ILE A 154 13.39 12.61 1.21
C ILE A 154 13.65 13.01 2.67
N GLU A 155 12.66 12.82 3.56
CA GLU A 155 12.79 13.23 4.96
C GLU A 155 13.73 12.31 5.75
N GLY A 156 13.88 11.04 5.36
CA GLY A 156 14.74 10.07 6.03
C GLY A 156 14.16 9.48 7.32
N GLY A 157 12.98 9.94 7.75
CA GLY A 157 12.34 9.49 8.99
C GLY A 157 11.05 10.25 9.29
N PRO A 158 10.53 10.15 10.53
CA PRO A 158 9.29 10.83 10.93
C PRO A 158 9.40 12.35 10.76
N SER A 159 8.51 12.92 9.95
CA SER A 159 8.41 14.36 9.74
C SER A 159 6.98 14.82 10.00
N LYS A 160 6.84 16.00 10.61
CA LYS A 160 5.53 16.64 10.84
C LYS A 160 5.14 17.64 9.76
N ASN A 161 6.15 18.31 9.18
CA ASN A 161 5.94 19.46 8.29
C ASN A 161 6.39 19.19 6.85
N TYR A 162 7.13 18.10 6.60
CA TYR A 162 7.63 17.68 5.29
C TYR A 162 8.43 18.78 4.58
N ASN A 163 9.27 19.47 5.34
CA ASN A 163 9.98 20.67 4.87
C ASN A 163 11.01 20.34 3.80
N PHE A 164 11.71 19.20 3.89
CA PHE A 164 12.69 18.79 2.88
C PHE A 164 11.99 18.33 1.60
N THR A 165 10.89 17.59 1.76
CA THR A 165 10.02 17.18 0.65
C THR A 165 9.53 18.38 -0.13
N LYS A 166 8.95 19.37 0.55
CA LYS A 166 8.48 20.63 -0.06
C LYS A 166 9.63 21.43 -0.66
N ALA A 167 10.76 21.52 0.02
CA ALA A 167 11.93 22.24 -0.50
C ALA A 167 12.42 21.64 -1.81
N MET A 168 12.50 20.30 -1.93
CA MET A 168 12.83 19.63 -3.19
C MET A 168 11.76 19.91 -4.26
N MET A 169 10.48 19.71 -3.91
CA MET A 169 9.35 19.93 -4.82
C MET A 169 9.35 21.33 -5.44
N TYR A 170 9.70 22.38 -4.68
CA TYR A 170 9.71 23.76 -5.20
C TYR A 170 11.05 24.20 -5.81
N ARG A 171 12.18 23.70 -5.32
CA ARG A 171 13.51 24.21 -5.71
C ARG A 171 14.23 23.36 -6.74
N ASP A 172 13.86 22.09 -6.85
CA ASP A 172 14.46 21.12 -7.77
C ASP A 172 13.36 20.23 -8.36
N GLU A 173 12.53 20.85 -9.22
CA GLU A 173 11.43 20.17 -9.90
C GLU A 173 11.92 18.98 -10.75
N ALA A 174 13.14 19.04 -11.28
CA ALA A 174 13.71 17.96 -12.08
C ALA A 174 13.88 16.69 -11.24
N THR A 175 14.51 16.79 -10.06
CA THR A 175 14.61 15.67 -9.12
C THR A 175 13.24 15.20 -8.64
N TRP A 176 12.35 16.14 -8.31
CA TRP A 176 10.99 15.82 -7.85
C TRP A 176 10.21 14.99 -8.89
N PHE A 177 10.12 15.47 -10.12
CA PHE A 177 9.36 14.78 -11.16
C PHE A 177 10.02 13.46 -11.57
N ALA A 178 11.35 13.36 -11.57
CA ALA A 178 12.05 12.10 -11.78
C ALA A 178 11.67 11.06 -10.71
N LEU A 179 11.68 11.45 -9.43
CA LEU A 179 11.30 10.57 -8.33
C LEU A 179 9.81 10.16 -8.41
N MET A 180 8.91 11.11 -8.65
CA MET A 180 7.47 10.85 -8.75
C MET A 180 7.15 9.91 -9.91
N ASN A 181 7.77 10.09 -11.08
CA ASN A 181 7.60 9.18 -12.21
C ASN A 181 8.10 7.77 -11.88
N HIS A 182 9.28 7.66 -11.27
CA HIS A 182 9.81 6.37 -10.83
C HIS A 182 8.87 5.65 -9.85
N LEU A 183 8.34 6.37 -8.86
CA LEU A 183 7.42 5.79 -7.86
C LEU A 183 6.06 5.41 -8.46
N VAL A 184 5.59 6.12 -9.50
CA VAL A 184 4.42 5.69 -10.28
C VAL A 184 4.71 4.36 -10.96
N ASP A 185 5.83 4.21 -11.67
CA ASP A 185 6.19 2.98 -12.38
C ASP A 185 6.26 1.78 -11.42
N VAL A 186 6.91 1.98 -10.27
CA VAL A 186 7.02 0.98 -9.19
C VAL A 186 5.63 0.62 -8.65
N SER A 187 4.80 1.62 -8.36
CA SER A 187 3.45 1.40 -7.84
C SER A 187 2.55 0.67 -8.82
N VAL A 188 2.59 1.02 -10.11
CA VAL A 188 1.81 0.35 -11.16
C VAL A 188 2.21 -1.13 -11.23
N LYS A 189 3.51 -1.45 -11.31
CA LYS A 189 3.98 -2.85 -11.34
C LYS A 189 3.57 -3.61 -10.10
N TYR A 190 3.77 -3.01 -8.93
CA TYR A 190 3.48 -3.65 -7.65
C TYR A 190 1.99 -3.91 -7.44
N VAL A 191 1.13 -2.96 -7.81
CA VAL A 191 -0.32 -3.12 -7.74
C VAL A 191 -0.82 -4.12 -8.78
N THR A 192 -0.31 -4.07 -10.01
CA THR A 192 -0.62 -5.03 -11.08
C THR A 192 -0.40 -6.46 -10.58
N ALA A 193 0.77 -6.74 -10.02
CA ALA A 193 1.08 -8.07 -9.48
C ALA A 193 0.16 -8.49 -8.32
N GLN A 194 -0.29 -7.54 -7.48
CA GLN A 194 -1.26 -7.85 -6.42
C GLN A 194 -2.63 -8.25 -7.01
N VAL A 195 -3.09 -7.57 -8.06
CA VAL A 195 -4.33 -7.91 -8.76
C VAL A 195 -4.21 -9.28 -9.43
N GLU A 196 -3.10 -9.52 -10.13
CA GLU A 196 -2.80 -10.81 -10.77
C GLU A 196 -2.71 -11.97 -9.76
N ALA A 197 -2.26 -11.70 -8.54
CA ALA A 197 -2.25 -12.67 -7.46
C ALA A 197 -3.62 -12.92 -6.81
N GLY A 198 -4.63 -12.07 -7.07
CA GLY A 198 -6.01 -12.26 -6.61
C GLY A 198 -6.65 -11.08 -5.88
N ALA A 199 -5.96 -9.95 -5.69
CA ALA A 199 -6.58 -8.78 -5.08
C ALA A 199 -7.71 -8.23 -5.96
N GLU A 200 -8.89 -8.03 -5.37
CA GLU A 200 -10.11 -7.63 -6.09
C GLU A 200 -10.45 -6.15 -5.95
N LEU A 201 -9.75 -5.46 -5.06
CA LEU A 201 -9.78 -4.01 -4.91
C LEU A 201 -8.37 -3.52 -4.63
N ILE A 202 -8.06 -2.31 -5.07
CA ILE A 202 -6.80 -1.66 -4.75
C ILE A 202 -7.08 -0.37 -3.99
N GLN A 203 -6.38 -0.18 -2.89
CA GLN A 203 -6.35 1.09 -2.17
C GLN A 203 -4.98 1.76 -2.29
N ILE A 204 -4.99 3.07 -2.55
CA ILE A 204 -3.79 3.88 -2.59
C ILE A 204 -3.83 4.86 -1.43
N PHE A 205 -2.88 4.73 -0.52
CA PHE A 205 -2.79 5.55 0.68
C PHE A 205 -1.87 6.75 0.47
N ASP A 206 -2.44 7.95 0.47
CA ASP A 206 -1.71 9.20 0.37
C ASP A 206 -1.74 10.00 1.67
N SER A 207 -1.32 9.34 2.74
CA SER A 207 -1.48 9.77 4.12
C SER A 207 -0.96 11.19 4.42
N TRP A 208 -0.01 11.68 3.64
CA TRP A 208 0.66 12.96 3.91
C TRP A 208 0.26 14.08 2.97
N VAL A 209 -0.52 13.81 1.91
CA VAL A 209 -0.81 14.81 0.87
C VAL A 209 -1.63 16.00 1.39
N GLY A 210 -2.35 15.83 2.50
CA GLY A 210 -3.00 16.93 3.21
C GLY A 210 -2.05 18.03 3.70
N ALA A 211 -0.73 17.80 3.67
CA ALA A 211 0.27 18.83 3.91
C ALA A 211 0.40 19.87 2.78
N LEU A 212 -0.18 19.61 1.60
CA LEU A 212 -0.14 20.50 0.44
C LEU A 212 -1.43 21.31 0.31
N ASN A 213 -1.30 22.52 -0.25
CA ASN A 213 -2.46 23.27 -0.71
C ASN A 213 -2.97 22.69 -2.06
N VAL A 214 -4.14 23.17 -2.50
CA VAL A 214 -4.80 22.68 -3.71
C VAL A 214 -3.98 22.95 -4.99
N GLU A 215 -3.26 24.07 -5.06
CA GLU A 215 -2.46 24.44 -6.23
C GLU A 215 -1.27 23.51 -6.39
N ASP A 216 -0.55 23.25 -5.29
CA ASP A 216 0.57 22.31 -5.25
C ASP A 216 0.11 20.89 -5.56
N TYR A 217 -1.03 20.45 -5.00
CA TYR A 217 -1.60 19.16 -5.32
C TYR A 217 -1.86 19.02 -6.83
N ARG A 218 -2.48 20.03 -7.45
CA ARG A 218 -2.82 20.02 -8.88
C ARG A 218 -1.59 19.99 -9.78
N ARG A 219 -0.51 20.69 -9.41
CA ARG A 219 0.73 20.76 -10.19
C ARG A 219 1.62 19.54 -9.99
N TYR A 220 1.89 19.18 -8.75
CA TYR A 220 2.96 18.25 -8.40
C TYR A 220 2.50 16.81 -8.18
N ILE A 221 1.20 16.58 -7.88
CA ILE A 221 0.71 15.27 -7.43
C ILE A 221 -0.33 14.69 -8.38
N LYS A 222 -1.38 15.46 -8.68
CA LYS A 222 -2.55 15.03 -9.45
C LYS A 222 -2.19 14.35 -10.78
N PRO A 223 -1.23 14.84 -11.60
CA PRO A 223 -0.87 14.17 -12.85
C PRO A 223 -0.33 12.75 -12.64
N HIS A 224 0.50 12.55 -11.60
CA HIS A 224 1.05 11.24 -11.25
C HIS A 224 -0.01 10.27 -10.73
N MET A 225 -0.96 10.78 -9.93
CA MET A 225 -2.08 9.97 -9.45
C MET A 225 -3.03 9.55 -10.57
N ILE A 226 -3.34 10.46 -11.51
CA ILE A 226 -4.13 10.12 -12.70
C ILE A 226 -3.42 9.04 -13.51
N ARG A 227 -2.12 9.20 -13.77
CA ARG A 227 -1.32 8.22 -14.51
C ARG A 227 -1.36 6.85 -13.84
N LEU A 228 -1.04 6.77 -12.55
CA LEU A 228 -1.04 5.52 -11.78
C LEU A 228 -2.40 4.82 -11.85
N ILE A 229 -3.49 5.54 -11.57
CA ILE A 229 -4.84 4.96 -11.55
C ILE A 229 -5.26 4.51 -12.96
N SER A 230 -4.95 5.30 -13.99
CA SER A 230 -5.31 4.98 -15.37
C SER A 230 -4.57 3.74 -15.86
N GLU A 231 -3.25 3.66 -15.65
CA GLU A 231 -2.45 2.49 -16.06
C GLU A 231 -2.89 1.19 -15.35
N VAL A 232 -3.29 1.26 -14.07
CA VAL A 232 -3.86 0.10 -13.37
C VAL A 232 -5.19 -0.33 -14.00
N LYS A 233 -6.08 0.62 -14.29
CA LYS A 233 -7.40 0.35 -14.86
C LYS A 233 -7.37 -0.09 -16.33
N GLU A 234 -6.36 0.33 -17.09
CA GLU A 234 -6.15 -0.12 -18.46
C GLU A 234 -5.75 -1.61 -18.52
N LYS A 235 -5.04 -2.09 -17.49
CA LYS A 235 -4.59 -3.49 -17.40
C LYS A 235 -5.64 -4.40 -16.77
N HIS A 236 -6.38 -3.90 -15.78
CA HIS A 236 -7.33 -4.70 -15.02
C HIS A 236 -8.62 -3.93 -14.70
N ASP A 237 -9.77 -4.59 -14.85
CA ASP A 237 -11.07 -4.09 -14.39
C ASP A 237 -11.22 -4.26 -12.88
N VAL A 238 -10.46 -3.46 -12.11
CA VAL A 238 -10.45 -3.49 -10.65
C VAL A 238 -10.82 -2.13 -10.07
N PRO A 239 -11.68 -2.06 -9.04
CA PRO A 239 -11.88 -0.85 -8.27
C PRO A 239 -10.58 -0.32 -7.66
N VAL A 240 -10.37 0.99 -7.81
CA VAL A 240 -9.25 1.70 -7.19
C VAL A 240 -9.80 2.78 -6.26
N ILE A 241 -9.48 2.68 -4.97
CA ILE A 241 -9.83 3.61 -3.91
C ILE A 241 -8.62 4.51 -3.64
N TYR A 242 -8.78 5.82 -3.78
CA TYR A 242 -7.76 6.80 -3.40
C TYR A 242 -8.10 7.40 -2.04
N SER A 243 -7.24 7.19 -1.05
CA SER A 243 -7.43 7.67 0.33
C SER A 243 -6.41 8.75 0.66
N VAL A 244 -6.91 9.94 1.00
CA VAL A 244 -6.13 11.11 1.42
C VAL A 244 -6.20 11.32 2.92
#